data_AF-A0A8J8GRP6-F1
#
_entry.id   AF-A0A8J8GRP6-F1
#
_cell.length_a   1.000
_cell.length_b   1.000
_cell.length_c   1.000
_cell.angle_alpha   90.00
_cell.angle_beta   90.00
_cell.angle_gamma   90.00
#
_symmetry.space_group_name_H-M   'P 1'
#
loop_
_entity.id
_entity.type
_entity.pdbx_description
1 polymer ?
#
loop_
_entity_poly.entity_id
_entity_poly.type
_entity_poly.pdbx_seq_one_letter_code
_entity_poly.pdbx_strand_id
1 'polypeptide(L)'
;MRITTAADLGHYIRERRQQLRKTRHELAEEAHVSVRWLANLEAGKPGAEVGLIIRTLHALELGITVQPVVLPPDEIDLGELLDSLKDRS
;
A
#
# COMPACT_ATOMS: atom_id res chain seq x y z
N MET A 1 3.55 -4.40 -8.85
CA MET A 1 4.17 -3.57 -7.80
C MET A 1 3.98 -4.25 -6.46
N ARG A 2 4.98 -4.22 -5.57
CA ARG A 2 4.82 -4.71 -4.20
C ARG A 2 4.38 -3.55 -3.31
N ILE A 3 3.26 -3.70 -2.61
CA ILE A 3 2.74 -2.71 -1.66
C ILE A 3 3.19 -3.16 -0.27
N THR A 4 3.93 -2.31 0.44
CA THR A 4 4.46 -2.60 1.78
C THR A 4 3.94 -1.64 2.84
N THR A 5 3.46 -0.47 2.44
CA THR A 5 2.91 0.54 3.34
C THR A 5 1.52 1.01 2.88
N ALA A 6 0.77 1.64 3.79
CA ALA A 6 -0.48 2.32 3.44
C ALA A 6 -0.25 3.47 2.44
N ALA A 7 0.90 4.14 2.50
CA ALA A 7 1.28 5.17 1.54
C ALA A 7 1.47 4.59 0.14
N ASP A 8 2.16 3.45 0.00
CA ASP A 8 2.33 2.77 -1.30
C ASP A 8 0.98 2.47 -1.95
N LEU A 9 0.03 1.95 -1.15
CA LEU A 9 -1.32 1.67 -1.59
C LEU A 9 -2.06 2.94 -2.02
N GLY A 10 -2.01 3.99 -1.19
CA GLY A 10 -2.67 5.27 -1.47
C GLY A 10 -2.15 5.93 -2.75
N HIS A 11 -0.83 5.92 -2.94
CA HIS A 11 -0.18 6.41 -4.16
C HIS A 11 -0.63 5.63 -5.40
N TYR A 12 -0.64 4.29 -5.33
CA TYR A 12 -1.06 3.45 -6.44
C TYR A 12 -2.54 3.67 -6.82
N ILE A 13 -3.42 3.78 -5.83
CA ILE A 13 -4.84 4.08 -6.03
C ILE A 13 -5.01 5.44 -6.74
N ARG A 14 -4.28 6.47 -6.26
CA ARG A 14 -4.31 7.81 -6.86
C ARG A 14 -3.83 7.78 -8.31
N GLU A 15 -2.71 7.10 -8.57
CA GLU A 15 -2.13 6.97 -9.90
C GLU A 15 -3.11 6.28 -10.86
N ARG A 16 -3.66 5.12 -10.45
CA ARG A 16 -4.65 4.39 -11.27
C ARG A 16 -5.89 5.23 -11.54
N ARG A 17 -6.39 5.97 -10.55
CA ARG A 17 -7.52 6.88 -10.75
C ARG A 17 -7.21 7.94 -11.81
N GLN A 18 -6.02 8.54 -11.76
CA GLN A 18 -5.58 9.54 -12.74
C GLN A 18 -5.42 8.95 -14.15
N GLN A 19 -4.90 7.72 -14.27
CA GLN A 19 -4.82 7.01 -15.55
C GLN A 19 -6.20 6.79 -16.18
N LEU A 20 -7.20 6.47 -15.35
CA LEU A 20 -8.61 6.35 -15.76
C LEU A 20 -9.30 7.72 -15.94
N ARG A 21 -8.60 8.84 -15.74
CA ARG A 21 -9.12 10.22 -15.81
C ARG A 21 -10.33 10.49 -14.92
N LYS A 22 -10.48 9.72 -13.84
CA LYS A 22 -11.55 9.91 -12.86
C LYS A 22 -11.17 10.99 -11.85
N THR A 23 -12.11 11.84 -11.50
CA THR A 23 -12.06 12.72 -10.33
C THR A 23 -12.24 11.89 -9.05
N ARG A 24 -11.90 12.46 -7.89
CA ARG A 24 -12.20 11.81 -6.61
C ARG A 24 -13.70 11.65 -6.36
N HIS A 25 -14.53 12.55 -6.89
CA HIS A 25 -15.97 12.47 -6.72
C HIS A 25 -16.53 11.25 -7.47
N GLU A 26 -16.16 11.09 -8.74
CA GLU A 26 -16.58 9.94 -9.56
C GLU A 26 -16.13 8.62 -8.94
N LEU A 27 -14.85 8.49 -8.55
CA LEU A 27 -14.39 7.26 -7.91
C LEU A 27 -15.09 6.99 -6.57
N ALA A 28 -15.32 8.03 -5.75
CA ALA A 28 -15.98 7.86 -4.47
C ALA A 28 -17.44 7.40 -4.64
N GLU A 29 -18.13 7.91 -5.66
CA GLU A 29 -19.48 7.50 -6.01
C GLU A 29 -19.53 6.04 -6.45
N GLU A 30 -18.69 5.65 -7.42
CA GLU A 30 -18.61 4.27 -7.92
C GLU A 30 -18.21 3.27 -6.84
N ALA A 31 -17.28 3.66 -5.96
CA ALA A 31 -16.84 2.86 -4.84
C ALA A 31 -17.76 2.99 -3.61
N HIS A 32 -18.92 3.65 -3.71
CA HIS A 32 -19.79 4.13 -2.61
C HIS A 32 -19.03 4.37 -1.29
N VAL A 33 -18.17 5.38 -1.28
CA VAL A 33 -17.43 5.89 -0.13
C VAL A 33 -17.54 7.42 -0.12
N SER A 34 -17.18 8.05 0.99
CA SER A 34 -17.08 9.52 0.98
C SER A 34 -15.82 9.99 0.28
N VAL A 35 -15.88 11.15 -0.39
CA VAL A 35 -14.70 11.81 -1.00
C VAL A 35 -13.60 12.08 0.04
N ARG A 36 -13.99 12.43 1.27
CA ARG A 36 -13.06 12.61 2.41
C ARG A 36 -12.35 11.31 2.76
N TRP A 37 -13.07 10.19 2.79
CA TRP A 37 -12.48 8.87 3.02
C TRP A 37 -11.50 8.52 1.90
N LEU A 38 -11.89 8.72 0.63
CA LEU A 38 -11.01 8.47 -0.51
C LEU A 38 -9.75 9.35 -0.48
N ALA A 39 -9.89 10.62 -0.11
CA ALA A 39 -8.74 11.53 0.04
C ALA A 39 -7.77 11.07 1.15
N ASN A 40 -8.29 10.57 2.27
CA ASN A 40 -7.46 10.00 3.34
C ASN A 40 -6.75 8.72 2.88
N LEU A 41 -7.45 7.85 2.14
CA LEU A 41 -6.86 6.63 1.57
C LEU A 41 -5.73 6.96 0.59
N GLU A 42 -5.96 7.88 -0.36
CA GLU A 42 -4.93 8.33 -1.31
C GLU A 42 -3.72 8.98 -0.63
N ALA A 43 -3.91 9.57 0.55
CA ALA A 43 -2.84 10.14 1.37
C ALA A 43 -2.11 9.08 2.23
N GLY A 44 -2.51 7.81 2.15
CA GLY A 44 -1.89 6.73 2.91
C GLY A 44 -2.26 6.71 4.39
N LYS A 45 -3.40 7.31 4.78
CA LYS A 45 -3.81 7.36 6.18
C LYS A 45 -4.00 5.93 6.73
N PRO A 46 -3.37 5.57 7.86
CA PRO A 46 -3.54 4.25 8.47
C PRO A 46 -4.98 4.07 8.99
N GLY A 47 -5.40 2.80 9.12
CA GLY A 47 -6.70 2.44 9.68
C GLY A 47 -7.88 2.54 8.70
N ALA A 48 -7.64 2.52 7.39
CA ALA A 48 -8.71 2.37 6.40
C ALA A 48 -9.30 0.95 6.45
N GLU A 49 -10.62 0.86 6.45
CA GLU A 49 -11.34 -0.41 6.50
C GLU A 49 -11.09 -1.24 5.22
N VAL A 50 -10.64 -2.48 5.40
CA VAL A 50 -10.26 -3.39 4.29
C VAL A 50 -11.40 -3.59 3.29
N GLY A 51 -12.65 -3.69 3.75
CA GLY A 51 -13.81 -3.84 2.87
C GLY A 51 -14.00 -2.64 1.92
N LEU A 52 -13.76 -1.42 2.41
CA LEU A 52 -13.85 -0.21 1.59
C LEU A 52 -12.67 -0.08 0.61
N ILE A 53 -11.48 -0.55 1.02
CA ILE A 53 -10.31 -0.64 0.13
C ILE A 53 -10.63 -1.57 -1.05
N ILE A 54 -11.11 -2.78 -0.78
CA ILE A 54 -11.42 -3.77 -1.84
C ILE A 54 -12.45 -3.21 -2.83
N ARG A 55 -13.51 -2.56 -2.34
CA ARG A 55 -14.52 -1.92 -3.18
C ARG A 55 -13.94 -0.80 -4.06
N THR A 56 -13.05 0.01 -3.49
CA THR A 56 -12.35 1.06 -4.23
C THR A 56 -11.45 0.50 -5.32
N LEU A 57 -10.75 -0.61 -5.03
CA LEU A 57 -9.92 -1.29 -6.02
C LEU A 57 -10.77 -1.86 -7.16
N HIS A 58 -11.92 -2.45 -6.87
CA HIS A 58 -12.84 -2.92 -7.90
C HIS A 58 -13.33 -1.78 -8.82
N ALA A 59 -13.69 -0.61 -8.26
CA ALA A 59 -14.07 0.58 -9.05
C ALA A 59 -12.91 1.15 -9.91
N LEU A 60 -11.67 0.73 -9.62
CA LEU A 60 -10.46 1.05 -10.38
C LEU A 60 -10.02 -0.08 -11.34
N GLU A 61 -10.85 -1.13 -11.49
CA GLU A 61 -10.54 -2.32 -12.28
C GLU A 61 -9.28 -3.04 -11.79
N LEU A 62 -9.06 -3.04 -10.47
CA LEU A 62 -7.92 -3.67 -9.80
C LEU A 62 -8.37 -4.87 -8.95
N GLY A 63 -7.53 -5.90 -8.94
CA GLY A 63 -7.63 -7.03 -8.01
C GLY A 63 -6.49 -7.03 -6.99
N ILE A 64 -6.69 -7.73 -5.86
CA ILE A 64 -5.63 -8.00 -4.88
C ILE A 64 -5.24 -9.47 -4.99
N THR A 65 -3.93 -9.73 -4.97
CA THR A 65 -3.38 -11.07 -4.77
C THR A 65 -2.60 -11.09 -3.47
N VAL A 66 -2.82 -12.10 -2.65
CA VAL A 66 -2.08 -12.34 -1.40
C VAL A 66 -1.19 -13.55 -1.63
N GLN A 67 0.08 -13.42 -1.29
CA GLN A 67 1.07 -14.48 -1.44
C GLN A 67 2.01 -14.51 -0.23
N PRO A 68 2.56 -15.68 0.13
CA PRO A 68 3.61 -15.76 1.13
C PRO A 68 4.80 -14.89 0.75
N VAL A 69 5.41 -14.28 1.77
CA VAL A 69 6.63 -13.49 1.61
C VAL A 69 7.65 -14.05 2.59
N VAL A 70 8.86 -14.31 2.08
CA VAL A 70 10.03 -14.47 2.95
C VAL A 70 10.43 -13.09 3.43
N LEU A 71 10.12 -12.78 4.68
CA LEU A 71 10.61 -11.57 5.31
C LEU A 71 12.12 -11.77 5.57
N PRO A 72 12.98 -10.80 5.23
CA PRO A 72 14.33 -10.80 5.77
C PRO A 72 14.24 -10.80 7.31
N PRO A 73 15.17 -11.45 8.01
CA PRO A 73 15.20 -11.40 9.47
C PRO A 73 15.15 -9.95 9.95
N ASP A 74 14.33 -9.68 10.97
CA ASP A 74 14.03 -8.32 11.47
C ASP A 74 15.25 -7.59 12.10
N GLU A 75 16.41 -8.24 12.15
CA GLU A 75 17.67 -7.67 12.60
C GLU A 75 18.81 -8.33 11.82
N ILE A 76 19.57 -7.53 11.05
CA ILE A 76 20.99 -7.85 10.90
C ILE A 76 21.58 -7.38 12.23
N ASP A 77 21.90 -8.33 13.12
CA ASP A 77 22.64 -8.02 14.33
C ASP A 77 23.99 -7.43 13.89
N LEU A 78 24.07 -6.10 13.97
CA LEU A 78 25.28 -5.35 13.61
C LEU A 78 26.44 -5.71 14.53
N GLY A 79 26.18 -6.13 15.76
CA GLY A 79 27.19 -6.65 16.67
C GLY A 79 27.79 -7.94 16.14
N GLU A 80 26.94 -8.91 15.78
CA GLU A 80 27.37 -10.18 15.18
C GLU A 80 28.11 -9.97 13.85
N LEU A 81 27.63 -9.03 13.01
CA LEU A 81 28.29 -8.66 11.75
C LEU A 81 29.69 -8.06 12.00
N LEU A 82 29.81 -7.14 12.97
CA LEU A 82 31.07 -6.48 13.30
C LEU A 82 32.08 -7.45 13.91
N ASP A 83 31.63 -8.41 14.70
CA ASP A 83 32.50 -9.43 15.29
C ASP A 83 32.98 -10.43 14.24
N SER A 84 32.13 -10.81 13.28
CA SER A 84 32.53 -11.67 12.14
C SER A 84 33.58 -11.05 11.20
N LEU A 85 33.69 -9.71 11.18
CA LEU A 85 34.69 -8.98 10.38
C LEU A 85 36.05 -8.88 11.09
N LYS A 86 36.06 -8.90 12.43
CA LYS A 86 37.31 -8.90 13.22
C LYS A 86 38.02 -10.24 13.18
N ASP A 87 37.28 -11.35 13.13
CA ASP A 87 37.85 -12.71 13.01
C ASP A 87 38.51 -12.99 11.65
N ARG A 88 38.34 -12.09 10.67
CA ARG A 88 38.89 -12.21 9.31
C ARG A 88 40.15 -11.36 9.08
N SER A 89 40.61 -10.58 10.06
CA SER A 89 41.84 -9.77 10.01
C SER A 89 42.96 -10.37 10.85
#